data_AF-A0A1R3G4S6-F1
#
_entry.id   AF-A0A1R3G4S6-F1
#
_cell.length_a   1.000
_cell.length_b   1.000
_cell.length_c   1.000
_cell.angle_alpha   90.00
_cell.angle_beta   90.00
_cell.angle_gamma   90.00
#
_symmetry.space_group_name_H-M   'P 1'
#
loop_
_entity.id
_entity.type
_entity.pdbx_description
1 polymer ?
#
loop_
_entity_poly.entity_id
_entity_poly.type
_entity_poly.pdbx_seq_one_letter_code
_entity_poly.pdbx_strand_id
1 'polypeptide(L)'
;MTKLECEDKALLKAQCNHCKTILCAKSSSGTSHLKHHLEGCILRHNKSIKQYSIATQPTLGGGSVIKNYKYDQEECRRAVLIFLACGKHSFKTVEEPGFRYLMSVASGSYNNISRHTASRDVLNYYAKERELVKEELAKAPGRYA
;
A
#
# COMPACT_ATOMS: atom_id res chain seq x y z
N MET A 1 -23.92 -13.89 4.40
CA MET A 1 -25.12 -13.72 3.55
C MET A 1 -26.27 -13.41 4.48
N THR A 2 -27.15 -12.49 4.07
CA THR A 2 -28.36 -12.13 4.83
C THR A 2 -29.57 -12.76 4.15
N LYS A 3 -30.41 -13.45 4.92
CA LYS A 3 -31.65 -14.05 4.41
C LYS A 3 -32.66 -12.92 4.15
N LEU A 4 -33.25 -12.90 2.96
CA LEU A 4 -34.36 -12.02 2.62
C LEU A 4 -35.65 -12.85 2.76
N GLU A 5 -36.54 -12.40 3.62
CA GLU A 5 -37.86 -13.01 3.78
C GLU A 5 -38.76 -12.58 2.61
N CYS A 6 -39.47 -13.56 2.04
CA CYS A 6 -40.50 -13.35 1.03
C CYS A 6 -41.67 -14.23 1.45
N GLU A 7 -42.88 -13.68 1.46
CA GLU A 7 -44.09 -14.33 1.99
C GLU A 7 -44.46 -15.63 1.26
N ASP A 8 -43.89 -15.84 0.06
CA ASP A 8 -43.96 -17.09 -0.69
C ASP A 8 -42.73 -17.99 -0.43
N LYS A 9 -42.96 -19.20 0.13
CA LYS A 9 -41.94 -20.26 0.31
C LYS A 9 -41.19 -20.63 -0.99
N ALA A 10 -41.71 -20.27 -2.16
CA ALA A 10 -41.09 -20.48 -3.46
C ALA A 10 -39.96 -19.48 -3.81
N LEU A 11 -39.83 -18.37 -3.06
CA LEU A 11 -38.95 -17.24 -3.37
C LEU A 11 -38.00 -16.88 -2.22
N LEU A 12 -37.52 -17.88 -1.47
CA LEU A 12 -36.45 -17.66 -0.50
C LEU A 12 -35.19 -17.15 -1.23
N LYS A 13 -34.76 -15.94 -0.87
CA LYS A 13 -33.58 -15.27 -1.44
C LYS A 13 -32.56 -15.00 -0.34
N ALA A 14 -31.29 -15.00 -0.71
CA ALA A 14 -30.18 -14.64 0.16
C ALA A 14 -29.33 -13.56 -0.52
N GLN A 15 -28.98 -12.51 0.22
CA GLN A 15 -28.09 -11.47 -0.27
C GLN A 15 -26.66 -11.71 0.18
N CYS A 16 -25.70 -11.57 -0.73
CA CYS A 16 -24.29 -11.56 -0.37
C CYS A 16 -23.90 -10.25 0.31
N ASN A 17 -23.17 -10.33 1.44
CA ASN A 17 -22.80 -9.13 2.20
C ASN A 17 -21.71 -8.32 1.51
N HIS A 18 -20.88 -8.97 0.68
CA HIS A 18 -19.73 -8.38 0.00
C HIS A 18 -20.10 -7.72 -1.33
N CYS A 19 -20.85 -8.40 -2.19
CA CYS A 19 -21.20 -7.87 -3.52
C CYS A 19 -22.68 -7.44 -3.66
N LYS A 20 -23.47 -7.60 -2.59
CA LYS A 20 -24.92 -7.27 -2.55
C LYS A 20 -25.79 -8.03 -3.57
N THR A 21 -25.21 -8.98 -4.31
CA THR A 21 -25.95 -9.86 -5.24
C THR A 21 -26.97 -10.70 -4.49
N ILE A 22 -28.18 -10.79 -5.04
CA ILE A 22 -29.27 -11.59 -4.52
C ILE A 22 -29.24 -12.95 -5.22
N LEU A 23 -29.20 -14.03 -4.43
CA LEU A 23 -29.14 -15.41 -4.88
C LEU A 23 -30.37 -16.16 -4.40
N CYS A 24 -30.79 -17.19 -5.14
CA CYS A 24 -31.85 -18.08 -4.70
C CYS A 24 -31.35 -18.98 -3.55
N ALA A 25 -32.17 -19.11 -2.52
CA ALA A 25 -31.93 -19.93 -1.34
C ALA A 25 -33.09 -20.92 -1.13
N LYS A 26 -33.53 -21.55 -2.22
CA LYS A 26 -34.56 -22.59 -2.17
C LYS A 26 -34.03 -23.79 -1.37
N SER A 27 -34.84 -24.32 -0.45
CA SER A 27 -34.48 -25.50 0.35
C SER A 27 -34.20 -26.74 -0.49
N SER A 28 -34.74 -26.82 -1.71
CA SER A 28 -34.53 -27.90 -2.67
C SER A 28 -33.24 -27.81 -3.48
N SER A 29 -32.54 -26.66 -3.49
CA SER A 29 -31.40 -26.41 -4.39
C SER A 29 -30.04 -26.62 -3.74
N GLY A 30 -29.98 -27.14 -2.51
CA GLY A 30 -28.75 -27.31 -1.74
C GLY A 30 -28.02 -25.98 -1.46
N THR A 31 -26.84 -26.06 -0.84
CA THR A 31 -26.04 -24.87 -0.45
C THR A 31 -24.81 -24.65 -1.34
N SER A 32 -24.50 -25.58 -2.25
CA SER A 32 -23.27 -25.59 -3.05
C SER A 32 -23.09 -24.32 -3.90
N HIS A 33 -24.16 -23.83 -4.54
CA HIS A 33 -24.09 -22.61 -5.35
C HIS A 33 -23.79 -21.36 -4.50
N LEU A 34 -24.36 -21.27 -3.30
CA LEU A 34 -24.11 -20.16 -2.37
C LEU A 34 -22.67 -20.21 -1.84
N LYS A 35 -22.17 -21.41 -1.54
CA LYS A 35 -20.77 -21.65 -1.12
C LYS A 35 -19.79 -21.24 -2.23
N HIS A 36 -20.02 -21.69 -3.46
CA HIS A 36 -19.17 -21.35 -4.61
C HIS A 36 -19.16 -19.84 -4.87
N HIS A 37 -20.33 -19.19 -4.76
CA HIS A 37 -20.42 -17.74 -4.82
C HIS A 37 -19.60 -17.06 -3.73
N LEU A 38 -19.69 -17.50 -2.47
CA LEU A 38 -18.91 -16.91 -1.37
C LEU A 38 -17.41 -17.04 -1.60
N GLU A 39 -16.94 -18.23 -1.97
CA GLU A 39 -15.53 -18.49 -2.28
C GLU A 39 -15.03 -17.54 -3.38
N GLY A 40 -15.74 -17.46 -4.51
CA GLY A 40 -15.39 -16.58 -5.61
C GLY A 40 -15.53 -15.09 -5.28
N CYS A 41 -16.54 -14.70 -4.53
CA CYS A 41 -16.83 -13.31 -4.16
C CYS A 41 -15.77 -12.76 -3.20
N ILE A 42 -15.37 -13.55 -2.20
CA ILE A 42 -14.30 -13.21 -1.26
C ILE A 42 -12.98 -13.03 -2.01
N LEU A 43 -12.65 -13.93 -2.94
CA LEU A 43 -11.44 -13.81 -3.78
C LEU A 43 -11.43 -12.53 -4.63
N ARG A 44 -12.56 -12.18 -5.26
CA ARG A 44 -12.68 -10.96 -6.09
C ARG A 44 -12.67 -9.68 -5.26
N HIS A 45 -13.37 -9.66 -4.14
CA HIS A 45 -13.40 -8.51 -3.23
C HIS A 45 -12.04 -8.28 -2.56
N ASN A 46 -11.31 -9.35 -2.19
CA ASN A 46 -9.95 -9.23 -1.67
C ASN A 46 -8.92 -8.83 -2.73
N LYS A 47 -9.13 -9.16 -4.02
CA LYS A 47 -8.25 -8.69 -5.11
C LYS A 47 -8.31 -7.17 -5.30
N SER A 48 -9.44 -6.52 -5.00
CA SER A 48 -9.55 -5.05 -4.99
C SER A 48 -8.66 -4.42 -3.91
N ILE A 49 -8.55 -5.04 -2.73
CA ILE A 49 -7.67 -4.57 -1.64
C ILE A 49 -6.20 -4.95 -1.89
N LYS A 50 -5.95 -6.07 -2.59
CA LYS A 50 -4.61 -6.56 -2.96
C LYS A 50 -4.10 -6.10 -4.31
N GLN A 51 -4.71 -5.08 -4.92
CA GLN A 51 -4.13 -4.42 -6.09
C GLN A 51 -2.95 -3.55 -5.62
N TYR A 52 -1.88 -4.22 -5.19
CA TYR A 52 -0.53 -3.72 -5.26
C TYR A 52 -0.35 -3.08 -6.64
N SER A 53 0.19 -1.87 -6.67
CA SER A 53 0.52 -1.15 -7.90
C SER A 53 1.37 -2.05 -8.81
N ILE A 54 0.75 -2.60 -9.86
CA ILE A 54 1.48 -3.28 -10.93
C ILE A 54 2.22 -2.18 -11.69
N ALA A 55 3.50 -2.00 -11.39
CA ALA A 55 4.37 -1.16 -12.20
C ALA A 55 4.89 -2.01 -13.37
N THR A 56 4.26 -1.89 -14.53
CA THR A 56 4.75 -2.52 -15.76
C THR A 56 5.89 -1.66 -16.30
N GLN A 57 7.13 -2.11 -16.19
CA GLN A 57 8.22 -1.52 -16.98
C GLN A 57 8.33 -2.28 -18.31
N PRO A 58 8.32 -1.58 -19.46
CA PRO A 58 8.60 -2.20 -20.74
C PRO A 58 10.08 -2.62 -20.77
N THR A 59 10.34 -3.88 -21.07
CA THR A 59 11.69 -4.32 -21.42
C THR A 59 11.87 -4.20 -22.94
N LEU A 60 13.11 -3.94 -23.37
CA LEU A 60 13.49 -3.77 -24.80
C LEU A 60 13.16 -4.98 -25.70
N GLY A 61 12.69 -6.10 -25.14
CA GLY A 61 12.30 -7.31 -25.88
C GLY A 61 10.80 -7.62 -25.88
N GLY A 62 9.93 -6.66 -25.59
CA GLY A 62 8.47 -6.84 -25.70
C GLY A 62 7.81 -7.70 -24.60
N GLY A 63 8.56 -8.09 -23.57
CA GLY A 63 8.03 -8.76 -22.38
C GLY A 63 7.71 -7.76 -21.26
N SER A 64 6.48 -7.81 -20.72
CA SER A 64 6.15 -7.13 -19.47
C SER A 64 6.59 -7.98 -18.29
N VAL A 65 7.68 -7.59 -17.61
CA VAL A 65 8.05 -8.22 -16.34
C VAL A 65 7.15 -7.64 -15.26
N ILE A 66 6.25 -8.45 -14.70
CA ILE A 66 5.47 -8.10 -13.52
C ILE A 66 6.43 -8.06 -12.34
N LYS A 67 7.00 -6.88 -12.05
CA LYS A 67 7.67 -6.67 -10.76
C LYS A 67 6.58 -6.50 -9.71
N ASN A 68 6.53 -7.44 -8.75
CA ASN A 68 5.75 -7.26 -7.54
C ASN A 68 6.34 -6.06 -6.79
N TYR A 69 5.76 -4.88 -6.93
CA TYR A 69 6.14 -3.72 -6.13
C TYR A 69 5.73 -4.00 -4.69
N LYS A 70 6.72 -4.34 -3.84
CA LYS A 70 6.51 -4.44 -2.41
C LYS A 70 6.75 -3.05 -1.83
N TYR A 71 5.72 -2.51 -1.18
CA TYR A 71 5.83 -1.27 -0.44
C TYR A 71 6.95 -1.35 0.61
N ASP A 72 7.92 -0.45 0.50
CA ASP A 72 8.99 -0.26 1.48
C ASP A 72 8.79 1.05 2.24
N GLN A 73 8.34 0.92 3.49
CA GLN A 73 8.12 2.05 4.39
C GLN A 73 9.41 2.84 4.66
N GLU A 74 10.56 2.19 4.73
CA GLU A 74 11.85 2.84 4.98
C GLU A 74 12.29 3.67 3.78
N GLU A 75 12.03 3.18 2.56
CA GLU A 75 12.26 3.94 1.32
C GLU A 75 11.38 5.18 1.25
N CYS A 76 10.07 5.04 1.49
CA CYS A 76 9.17 6.20 1.57
C CYS A 76 9.61 7.18 2.66
N ARG A 77 10.05 6.67 3.83
CA ARG A 77 10.52 7.54 4.91
C ARG A 77 11.76 8.31 4.47
N ARG A 78 12.75 7.66 3.87
CA ARG A 78 13.95 8.34 3.30
C ARG A 78 13.56 9.42 2.30
N ALA A 79 12.63 9.15 1.39
CA ALA A 79 12.15 10.15 0.43
C ALA A 79 11.56 11.39 1.13
N VAL A 80 10.79 11.19 2.21
CA VAL A 80 10.27 12.29 3.03
C VAL A 80 11.39 13.09 3.70
N LEU A 81 12.43 12.43 4.24
CA LEU A 81 13.56 13.13 4.85
C LEU A 81 14.31 14.00 3.83
N ILE A 82 14.52 13.47 2.62
CA ILE A 82 15.15 14.21 1.51
C ILE A 82 14.29 15.41 1.13
N PHE A 83 12.97 15.23 0.99
CA PHE A 83 12.03 16.31 0.73
C PHE A 83 12.15 17.42 1.78
N LEU A 84 12.15 17.07 3.07
CA LEU A 84 12.30 18.03 4.16
C LEU A 84 13.65 18.79 4.10
N ALA A 85 14.75 18.06 3.90
CA ALA A 85 16.09 18.63 3.90
C ALA A 85 16.36 19.52 2.69
N CYS A 86 16.07 19.03 1.48
CA CYS A 86 16.27 19.78 0.23
C CYS A 86 15.33 20.98 0.14
N GLY A 87 14.07 20.82 0.56
CA GLY A 87 13.07 21.89 0.57
C GLY A 87 13.19 22.85 1.76
N LYS A 88 14.11 22.60 2.70
CA LYS A 88 14.28 23.37 3.96
C LYS A 88 12.95 23.53 4.72
N HIS A 89 12.13 22.49 4.71
CA HIS A 89 10.81 22.51 5.34
C HIS A 89 10.92 22.32 6.85
N SER A 90 9.92 22.82 7.57
CA SER A 90 9.78 22.52 9.00
C SER A 90 9.50 21.04 9.19
N PHE A 91 10.04 20.43 10.25
CA PHE A 91 9.64 19.06 10.63
C PHE A 91 8.16 18.93 10.98
N LYS A 92 7.46 20.04 11.26
CA LYS A 92 6.00 20.03 11.45
C LYS A 92 5.23 19.69 10.16
N THR A 93 5.84 19.87 8.99
CA THR A 93 5.17 19.66 7.70
C THR A 93 4.65 18.24 7.53
N VAL A 94 5.32 17.24 8.12
CA VAL A 94 4.85 15.84 8.08
C VAL A 94 3.54 15.60 8.84
N GLU A 95 3.17 16.51 9.75
CA GLU A 95 1.94 16.44 10.54
C GLU A 95 0.79 17.24 9.92
N GLU A 96 1.07 18.06 8.90
CA GLU A 96 0.07 18.88 8.24
C GLU A 96 -0.98 18.01 7.53
N PRO A 97 -2.28 18.38 7.57
CA PRO A 97 -3.34 17.61 6.94
C PRO A 97 -3.12 17.36 5.45
N GLY A 98 -2.62 18.38 4.72
CA GLY A 98 -2.33 18.27 3.29
C GLY A 98 -1.23 17.26 2.98
N PHE A 99 -0.17 17.23 3.78
CA PHE A 99 0.91 16.26 3.64
C PHE A 99 0.42 14.83 3.93
N ARG A 100 -0.37 14.64 5.00
CA ARG A 100 -0.95 13.33 5.34
C ARG A 100 -1.90 12.83 4.25
N TYR A 101 -2.72 13.72 3.70
CA TYR A 101 -3.57 13.39 2.57
C TYR A 101 -2.76 12.97 1.34
N LEU A 102 -1.75 13.75 0.97
CA LEU A 102 -0.83 13.42 -0.12
C LEU A 102 -0.23 12.01 0.05
N MET A 103 0.30 11.72 1.23
CA MET A 103 0.91 10.41 1.50
C MET A 103 -0.11 9.27 1.50
N SER A 104 -1.34 9.50 1.97
CA SER A 104 -2.41 8.49 1.94
C SER A 104 -2.80 8.11 0.51
N VAL A 105 -2.75 9.06 -0.42
CA VAL A 105 -3.04 8.83 -1.84
C VAL A 105 -1.85 8.19 -2.54
N ALA A 106 -0.63 8.66 -2.25
CA ALA A 106 0.59 8.15 -2.87
C ALA A 106 0.91 6.71 -2.46
N SER A 107 0.61 6.34 -1.20
CA SER A 107 0.91 5.01 -0.68
C SER A 107 -0.05 4.67 0.46
N GLY A 108 -1.07 3.86 0.17
CA GLY A 108 -2.10 3.48 1.16
C GLY A 108 -1.57 2.75 2.40
N SER A 109 -0.36 2.18 2.34
CA SER A 109 0.31 1.54 3.47
C SER A 109 1.25 2.47 4.25
N TYR A 110 1.32 3.77 3.92
CA TYR A 110 2.24 4.69 4.58
C TYR A 110 1.81 5.00 6.01
N ASN A 111 2.72 4.69 6.94
CA ASN A 111 2.60 5.08 8.32
C ASN A 111 3.09 6.52 8.51
N ASN A 112 2.16 7.40 8.90
CA ASN A 112 2.46 8.79 9.24
C ASN A 112 3.48 8.86 10.37
N ILE A 113 4.47 9.75 10.22
CA ILE A 113 5.50 10.01 11.23
C ILE A 113 5.20 11.30 11.99
N SER A 114 5.73 11.42 13.20
CA SER A 114 5.68 12.67 13.97
C SER A 114 6.83 13.59 13.59
N ARG A 115 6.71 14.88 13.94
CA ARG A 115 7.80 15.86 13.81
C ARG A 115 9.07 15.45 14.55
N HIS A 116 8.92 14.78 15.70
CA HIS A 116 10.03 14.32 16.52
C HIS A 116 10.74 13.13 15.86
N THR A 117 9.96 12.22 15.27
CA THR A 117 10.49 11.12 14.46
C THR A 117 11.24 11.67 13.25
N ALA A 118 10.63 12.58 12.48
CA ALA A 118 11.28 13.21 11.33
C ALA A 118 12.60 13.91 11.71
N SER A 119 12.60 14.67 12.80
CA SER A 119 13.82 15.33 13.29
C SER A 119 14.92 14.35 13.68
N ARG A 120 14.58 13.27 14.38
CA ARG A 120 15.54 12.22 14.77
C ARG A 120 16.08 11.50 13.54
N ASP A 121 15.21 11.18 12.60
CA ASP A 121 15.56 10.40 11.43
C ASP A 121 16.46 11.20 10.47
N VAL A 122 16.19 12.49 10.27
CA VAL A 122 17.10 13.37 9.50
C VAL A 122 18.49 13.40 10.14
N LEU A 123 18.57 13.55 11.46
CA LEU A 123 19.87 13.59 12.15
C LEU A 123 20.61 12.26 12.03
N ASN A 124 19.91 11.14 12.20
CA ASN A 124 20.46 9.80 12.03
C ASN A 124 20.93 9.55 10.59
N TYR A 125 20.14 10.00 9.61
CA TYR A 125 20.49 9.89 8.19
C TYR A 125 21.76 10.69 7.88
N TYR A 126 21.83 11.94 8.31
CA TYR A 126 23.03 12.76 8.21
C TYR A 126 24.25 12.11 8.87
N ALA A 127 24.10 11.58 10.09
CA ALA A 127 25.20 10.94 10.79
C ALA A 127 25.76 9.75 10.00
N LYS A 128 24.89 8.91 9.43
CA LYS A 128 25.30 7.77 8.58
C LYS A 128 26.04 8.23 7.33
N GLU A 129 25.44 9.14 6.56
CA GLU A 129 26.05 9.68 5.34
C GLU A 129 27.41 10.34 5.64
N ARG A 130 27.51 11.07 6.76
CA ARG A 130 28.76 11.70 7.18
C ARG A 130 29.87 10.68 7.45
N GLU A 131 29.56 9.56 8.12
CA GLU A 131 30.58 8.53 8.35
C GLU A 131 30.98 7.82 7.04
N LEU A 132 30.04 7.57 6.12
CA LEU A 132 30.37 7.03 4.79
C LEU A 132 31.32 7.95 4.02
N VAL A 133 31.02 9.25 3.97
CA VAL A 133 31.88 10.24 3.30
C VAL A 133 33.26 10.31 3.96
N LYS A 134 33.34 10.25 5.29
CA LYS A 134 34.65 10.20 5.98
C LYS A 134 35.47 8.97 5.59
N GLU A 135 34.83 7.80 5.54
CA GLU A 135 35.51 6.55 5.14
C GLU A 135 35.98 6.62 3.70
N GLU A 136 35.18 7.16 2.78
CA GLU A 136 35.58 7.37 1.39
C GLU A 136 36.76 8.34 1.28
N LEU A 137 36.72 9.46 1.98
CA LEU A 137 37.81 10.43 2.01
C LEU A 137 39.10 9.85 2.60
N ALA A 138 39.01 8.97 3.60
CA ALA A 138 40.16 8.29 4.18
C ALA A 138 40.83 7.29 3.20
N LYS A 139 40.05 6.72 2.28
CA LYS A 139 40.54 5.78 1.24
C LYS A 139 41.10 6.52 0.01
N ALA A 140 40.79 7.79 -0.16
CA ALA A 140 41.26 8.55 -1.30
C ALA A 140 42.79 8.79 -1.19
N PRO A 141 43.58 8.50 -2.24
CA PRO A 141 45.00 8.82 -2.25
C PRO A 141 45.17 10.34 -2.13
N GLY A 142 45.73 10.78 -1.00
CA GLY A 142 45.85 12.19 -0.65
C GLY A 142 46.77 12.93 -1.63
N ARG A 143 46.18 13.76 -2.48
CA ARG A 143 46.81 14.64 -3.49
C ARG A 143 47.70 13.90 -4.51
N TYR A 144 47.33 14.02 -5.78
CA TYR A 144 48.30 13.99 -6.88
C TYR A 144 49.27 15.16 -6.62
N ALA A 145 50.53 14.83 -6.33
CA ALA A 145 51.63 15.78 -6.24
C ALA A 145 51.91 16.42 -7.60
#